data_AF-A0A151DVV2-F1
#
_entry.id   AF-A0A151DVV2-F1
#
_cell.length_a   1.000
_cell.length_b   1.000
_cell.length_c   1.000
_cell.angle_alpha   90.00
_cell.angle_beta   90.00
_cell.angle_gamma   90.00
#
_symmetry.space_group_name_H-M   'P 1'
#
loop_
_entity.id
_entity.type
_entity.pdbx_description
1 polymer ?
#
loop_
_entity_poly.entity_id
_entity_poly.type
_entity_poly.pdbx_seq_one_letter_code
_entity_poly.pdbx_strand_id
1 'polypeptide(L)' 'MGIALDDLMVKTGVSHPEQHIYILKGVDGYEKTVTWENMKNGLLTKGRESIFLDLPKAFNVKNIVEIEVK' A
#
# COMPACT_ATOMS: atom_id res chain seq x y z
N MET A 1 -11.00 -7.66 8.92
CA MET A 1 -11.26 -7.69 7.46
C MET A 1 -10.67 -6.45 6.83
N GLY A 2 -9.89 -6.62 5.77
CA GLY A 2 -9.26 -5.56 4.98
C GLY A 2 -9.31 -5.93 3.50
N ILE A 3 -8.72 -5.10 2.65
CA ILE A 3 -8.59 -5.32 1.19
C ILE A 3 -7.10 -5.54 0.90
N ALA A 4 -6.78 -6.55 0.08
CA ALA A 4 -5.41 -6.79 -0.35
C ALA A 4 -4.94 -5.63 -1.25
N LEU A 5 -3.74 -5.12 -1.01
CA LEU A 5 -3.26 -3.90 -1.68
C LEU A 5 -2.97 -4.14 -3.17
N ASP A 6 -2.50 -5.34 -3.53
CA ASP A 6 -2.32 -5.78 -4.91
C ASP A 6 -3.64 -5.85 -5.69
N ASP A 7 -4.66 -6.50 -5.12
CA ASP A 7 -6.01 -6.59 -5.71
C ASP A 7 -6.64 -5.19 -5.88
N LEU A 8 -6.40 -4.27 -4.94
CA LEU A 8 -6.83 -2.89 -5.06
C LEU A 8 -6.21 -2.20 -6.30
N MET A 9 -4.90 -2.34 -6.52
CA MET A 9 -4.21 -1.72 -7.67
C MET A 9 -4.67 -2.31 -9.00
N VAL A 10 -4.89 -3.63 -9.06
CA VAL A 10 -5.42 -4.28 -10.28
C VAL A 10 -6.83 -3.79 -10.58
N LYS A 11 -7.68 -3.67 -9.55
CA LYS A 11 -9.07 -3.20 -9.69
C LYS A 11 -9.19 -1.73 -10.06
N THR A 12 -8.22 -0.90 -9.69
CA THR A 12 -8.18 0.51 -10.11
C THR A 12 -7.67 0.70 -11.54
N GLY A 13 -7.19 -0.37 -12.19
CA GLY A 13 -6.76 -0.36 -13.58
C GLY A 13 -5.29 0.03 -13.78
N VAL A 14 -4.45 -0.10 -12.74
CA VAL A 14 -2.99 0.07 -12.88
C VAL A 14 -2.47 -1.00 -13.83
N SER A 15 -1.93 -0.57 -14.97
CA SER A 15 -1.35 -1.45 -15.99
C SER A 15 0.11 -1.75 -15.64
N HIS A 16 0.54 -3.00 -15.80
CA HIS A 16 1.90 -3.44 -15.45
C HIS A 16 2.31 -3.05 -14.01
N PRO A 17 1.51 -3.43 -12.98
CA PRO A 17 1.72 -3.00 -11.60
C PRO A 17 3.11 -3.36 -11.03
N GLU A 18 3.79 -4.35 -11.61
CA GLU A 18 5.16 -4.75 -11.30
C GLU A 18 6.24 -3.76 -11.76
N GLN A 19 5.93 -2.87 -12.71
CA GLN A 19 6.84 -1.85 -13.22
C GLN A 19 6.77 -0.54 -12.43
N HIS A 20 5.88 -0.48 -11.43
CA HIS A 20 5.61 0.70 -10.65
C HIS A 20 6.18 0.64 -9.24
N ILE A 21 6.42 1.83 -8.69
CA ILE A 21 6.73 2.02 -7.27
C ILE A 21 5.54 2.71 -6.61
N TYR A 22 5.18 2.26 -5.42
CA TYR A 22 4.02 2.75 -4.70
C TYR A 22 4.45 3.56 -3.50
N ILE A 23 3.82 4.71 -3.29
CA ILE A 23 4.04 5.54 -2.10
C ILE A 23 2.73 5.62 -1.33
N LEU A 24 2.72 5.05 -0.13
CA LEU A 24 1.59 5.13 0.79
C LEU A 24 1.75 6.38 1.66
N LYS A 25 0.78 7.28 1.65
CA LYS A 25 0.80 8.53 2.45
C LYS A 25 -0.32 8.54 3.48
N GLY A 26 0.06 8.71 4.73
CA GLY A 26 -0.83 8.95 5.86
C GLY A 26 -1.27 10.40 5.96
N VAL A 27 -2.39 10.65 6.64
CA VAL A 27 -2.91 12.00 6.90
C VAL A 27 -1.94 12.91 7.68
N ASP A 28 -1.02 12.32 8.43
CA ASP A 28 0.01 12.99 9.21
C ASP A 28 1.25 13.36 8.37
N GLY A 29 1.24 13.07 7.07
CA GLY A 29 2.37 13.25 6.17
C GLY A 29 3.40 12.13 6.25
N TYR A 30 3.17 11.10 7.07
CA TYR A 30 4.05 9.93 7.10
C TYR A 30 3.91 9.16 5.79
N GLU A 31 5.03 8.90 5.12
CA GLU A 31 5.03 8.19 3.86
C GLU A 31 6.02 7.03 3.82
N LYS A 32 5.63 5.99 3.08
CA LYS A 32 6.48 4.84 2.81
C LYS A 32 6.39 4.40 1.36
N THR A 33 7.56 4.23 0.79
CA THR A 33 7.74 3.65 -0.54
C THR A 33 7.81 2.14 -0.43
N VAL A 34 7.02 1.44 -1.25
CA VAL A 34 6.95 -0.01 -1.31
C VAL A 34 6.94 -0.48 -2.77
N THR A 35 7.49 -1.67 -3.01
CA THR A 35 7.49 -2.28 -4.35
C THR A 35 6.21 -3.09 -4.56
N TRP A 36 5.98 -3.54 -5.79
CA TRP A 36 4.88 -4.46 -6.09
C TRP A 36 4.89 -5.75 -5.26
N GLU A 37 6.07 -6.35 -5.01
CA GLU A 37 6.18 -7.57 -4.21
C GLU A 37 5.70 -7.34 -2.77
N ASN A 38 6.01 -6.18 -2.20
CA ASN A 38 5.50 -5.77 -0.89
C ASN A 38 3.97 -5.62 -0.92
N MET A 39 3.41 -5.04 -1.99
CA MET A 39 1.97 -4.84 -2.14
C MET A 39 1.19 -6.17 -2.15
N LYS A 40 1.76 -7.24 -2.73
CA LYS A 40 1.18 -8.60 -2.70
C LYS A 40 1.06 -9.17 -1.28
N ASN A 41 1.98 -8.80 -0.39
CA ASN A 41 1.97 -9.18 1.02
C ASN A 41 1.32 -8.12 1.93
N GLY A 42 0.67 -7.12 1.32
CA GLY A 42 0.12 -5.95 1.96
C GLY A 42 -1.41 -5.98 2.08
N LEU A 43 -1.93 -5.54 3.23
CA LEU A 43 -3.35 -5.43 3.50
C LEU A 43 -3.70 -4.00 3.92
N LEU A 44 -4.70 -3.41 3.26
CA LEU A 44 -5.35 -2.18 3.72
C LEU A 44 -6.50 -2.55 4.65
N THR A 45 -6.36 -2.19 5.93
CA THR A 45 -7.40 -2.47 6.93
C THR A 45 -8.55 -1.47 6.87
N LYS A 46 -9.69 -1.81 7.50
CA LYS A 46 -10.81 -0.86 7.70
C LYS A 46 -10.39 0.42 8.45
N GLY A 47 -9.34 0.36 9.27
CA GLY A 47 -8.76 1.52 9.95
C GLY A 47 -7.90 2.40 9.06
N ARG A 48 -7.88 2.16 7.73
CA ARG A 48 -7.00 2.85 6.77
C ARG A 48 -5.52 2.70 7.12
N GLU A 49 -5.13 1.58 7.70
CA GLU A 49 -3.74 1.25 8.00
C GLU A 49 -3.25 0.19 7.03
N SER A 50 -2.03 0.35 6.49
CA SER A 50 -1.35 -0.72 5.77
C SER A 50 -0.67 -1.67 6.76
N ILE A 51 -0.81 -2.97 6.50
CA ILE A 51 -0.10 -4.01 7.23
C ILE A 51 0.63 -4.86 6.21
N PHE A 52 1.94 -5.01 6.40
CA PHE A 52 2.79 -5.88 5.59
C PHE A 52 3.28 -7.04 6.44
N LEU A 53 3.13 -8.27 5.95
CA LEU A 53 3.51 -9.47 6.69
C LEU A 53 5.03 -9.71 6.70
N ASP A 54 5.72 -9.21 5.67
CA ASP A 54 7.12 -9.44 5.36
C ASP A 54 8.02 -8.22 5.66
N LEU A 55 7.45 -7.12 6.16
CA LEU A 55 8.19 -5.88 6.43
C LEU A 55 8.16 -5.47 7.91
N PRO A 56 9.17 -4.68 8.34
CA PRO A 56 9.13 -4.03 9.64
C PRO A 56 7.88 -3.17 9.81
N LYS A 57 7.36 -3.08 11.05
CA LYS A 57 6.18 -2.25 11.39
C LYS A 57 6.30 -0.78 11.00
N ALA A 58 7.51 -0.27 10.77
CA ALA A 58 7.73 1.08 10.24
C ALA A 58 7.13 1.27 8.83
N PHE A 59 6.88 0.20 8.07
CA PHE A 59 6.21 0.27 6.78
C PHE A 59 4.69 0.35 6.90
N ASN A 60 4.13 0.17 8.10
CA ASN A 60 2.70 0.31 8.35
C ASN A 60 2.37 1.80 8.45
N VAL A 61 1.76 2.32 7.39
CA VAL A 61 1.28 3.70 7.31
C VAL A 61 -0.14 3.71 7.83
N LYS A 62 -0.41 4.59 8.81
CA LYS A 62 -1.72 4.74 9.42
C LYS A 62 -2.50 5.86 8.75
N ASN A 63 -3.82 5.75 8.79
CA ASN A 63 -4.73 6.76 8.24
C ASN A 63 -4.35 7.16 6.79
N ILE A 64 -4.12 6.16 5.94
CA ILE A 64 -3.77 6.34 4.53
C ILE A 64 -4.86 7.16 3.85
N VAL A 65 -4.43 8.23 3.19
CA VAL A 65 -5.27 9.13 2.40
C VAL A 65 -4.96 9.07 0.92
N GLU A 66 -3.75 8.64 0.56
CA GLU A 66 -3.28 8.60 -0.82
C GLU A 66 -2.33 7.41 -1.03
N ILE A 67 -2.46 6.78 -2.19
CA ILE A 67 -1.50 5.81 -2.73
C ILE A 67 -1.06 6.37 -4.08
N GLU A 68 0.18 6.84 -4.15
CA GLU A 68 0.77 7.33 -5.38
C GLU A 68 1.42 6.17 -6.15
N VAL A 69 1.16 6.10 -7.45
CA VAL A 69 1.74 5.10 -8.36
C VAL A 69 2.73 5.84 -9.26
N LYS A 70 4.01 5.47 -9.20
CA LYS A 70 5.09 6.04 -10.02
C LYS A 70 5.58 5.04 -11.06
#